data_AF-A0A090U3W2-F1
#
_entry.id   AF-A0A090U3W2-F1
#
_cell.length_a   1.000
_cell.length_b   1.000
_cell.length_c   1.000
_cell.angle_alpha   90.00
_cell.angle_beta   90.00
_cell.angle_gamma   90.00
#
_symmetry.space_group_name_H-M   'P 1'
#
loop_
_entity.id
_entity.type
_entity.pdbx_description
1 polymer ?
#
loop_
_entity_poly.entity_id
_entity_poly.type
_entity_poly.pdbx_seq_one_letter_code
_entity_poly.pdbx_strand_id
1 'polypeptide(L)'
;MAGIYRFSLSDEEILAKFPSQQNLQADPVVEAILGLQVPNPWTIQVPETSAFSLLTDLDPDTQVAAGSYDDGMERGSVYLLYAYQQSIYNDKSLSAVVIPFAVSNQGSGVFYYLGLFKWDSARQRVILSDAKLAGDRIDIIELQRSNDTMTLNFNRHGQAQSMAEVPTEADSLSCEVKGFKWSGC
;
A
#
# COMPACT_ATOMS: atom_id res chain seq x y z
N MET A 1 -49.74 34.86 25.65
CA MET A 1 -48.57 35.66 25.22
C MET A 1 -47.52 34.69 24.71
N ALA A 2 -47.27 34.68 23.40
CA ALA A 2 -46.24 33.82 22.80
C ALA A 2 -44.98 34.66 22.61
N GLY A 3 -43.95 34.38 23.41
CA GLY A 3 -42.64 35.02 23.29
C GLY A 3 -41.89 34.45 22.10
N ILE A 4 -41.63 35.29 21.10
CA ILE A 4 -40.72 34.97 20.01
C ILE A 4 -39.29 35.08 20.56
N TYR A 5 -38.66 33.93 20.82
CA TYR A 5 -37.23 33.86 21.08
C TYR A 5 -36.48 33.95 19.75
N ARG A 6 -35.81 35.06 19.50
CA ARG A 6 -34.81 35.18 18.43
C ARG A 6 -33.44 34.86 19.02
N PHE A 7 -32.85 33.74 18.60
CA PHE A 7 -31.44 33.48 18.82
C PHE A 7 -30.65 34.41 17.88
N SER A 8 -29.97 35.41 18.44
CA SER A 8 -28.85 36.06 17.75
C SER A 8 -27.60 35.27 18.13
N LEU A 9 -27.23 34.30 17.31
CA LEU A 9 -25.89 33.74 17.38
C LEU A 9 -24.91 34.84 16.96
N SER A 10 -23.89 35.09 17.78
CA SER A 10 -22.79 35.96 17.35
C SER A 10 -22.01 35.28 16.23
N ASP A 11 -21.34 36.06 15.39
CA ASP A 11 -20.46 35.52 14.34
C ASP A 11 -19.40 34.55 14.92
N GLU A 12 -19.03 34.75 16.18
CA GLU A 12 -18.10 33.91 16.95
C GLU A 12 -18.68 32.52 17.30
N GLU A 13 -19.97 32.44 17.68
CA GLU A 13 -20.66 31.15 17.87
C GLU A 13 -20.96 30.45 16.53
N ILE A 14 -21.13 31.22 15.45
CA ILE A 14 -21.25 30.68 14.09
C ILE A 14 -19.92 30.08 13.65
N LEU A 15 -18.80 30.79 13.86
CA LEU A 15 -17.45 30.30 13.57
C LEU A 15 -17.06 29.09 14.44
N ALA A 16 -17.49 29.03 15.70
CA ALA A 16 -17.30 27.85 16.54
C ALA A 16 -18.05 26.61 16.03
N LYS A 17 -19.17 26.79 15.31
CA LYS A 17 -19.93 25.70 14.67
C LYS A 17 -19.37 25.28 13.32
N PHE A 18 -18.53 26.13 12.71
CA PHE A 18 -17.80 25.84 11.49
C PHE A 18 -16.30 25.90 11.80
N PRO A 19 -15.72 24.90 12.49
CA PRO A 19 -14.30 24.89 12.77
C PRO A 19 -13.54 25.09 11.45
N SER A 20 -13.00 26.30 11.29
CA SER A 20 -12.12 26.65 10.21
C SER A 20 -10.91 25.75 10.36
N GLN A 21 -10.74 24.85 9.39
CA GLN A 21 -9.79 23.74 9.41
C GLN A 21 -10.26 22.58 10.30
N GLN A 22 -11.08 21.69 9.73
CA GLN A 22 -10.84 20.27 9.98
C GLN A 22 -9.34 20.08 9.76
N ASN A 23 -8.59 19.84 10.82
CA ASN A 23 -7.23 19.32 10.70
C ASN A 23 -7.36 18.12 9.79
N LEU A 24 -6.96 18.28 8.52
CA LEU A 24 -6.83 17.19 7.57
C LEU A 24 -5.69 16.36 8.13
N GLN A 25 -6.04 15.50 9.09
CA GLN A 25 -5.10 14.65 9.80
C GLN A 25 -4.41 13.80 8.75
N ALA A 26 -3.09 13.82 8.75
CA ALA A 26 -2.31 12.99 7.84
C ALA A 26 -2.67 11.53 8.08
N ASP A 27 -2.78 10.77 7.00
CA ASP A 27 -2.92 9.33 7.06
C ASP A 27 -1.64 8.74 7.69
N PRO A 28 -1.77 7.98 8.80
CA PRO A 28 -0.61 7.51 9.55
C PRO A 28 0.26 6.52 8.75
N VAL A 29 -0.33 5.76 7.83
CA VAL A 29 0.41 4.79 7.00
C VAL A 29 1.23 5.53 5.94
N VAL A 30 0.62 6.48 5.23
CA VAL A 30 1.31 7.28 4.22
C VAL A 30 2.40 8.15 4.85
N GLU A 31 2.14 8.77 6.00
CA GLU A 31 3.14 9.56 6.71
C GLU A 31 4.31 8.68 7.18
N ALA A 32 4.04 7.51 7.78
CA ALA A 32 5.08 6.63 8.28
C ALA A 32 5.97 6.03 7.17
N ILE A 33 5.37 5.62 6.05
CA ILE A 33 6.10 4.90 4.99
C ILE A 33 6.77 5.87 4.02
N LEU A 34 6.08 6.95 3.63
CA LEU A 34 6.54 7.87 2.58
C LEU A 34 6.95 9.25 3.10
N GLY A 35 6.67 9.58 4.36
CA GLY A 35 6.93 10.91 4.93
C GLY A 35 6.02 12.00 4.37
N LEU A 36 4.87 11.64 3.79
CA LEU A 36 3.95 12.59 3.17
C LEU A 36 2.78 12.92 4.11
N GLN A 37 2.58 14.21 4.38
CA GLN A 37 1.48 14.70 5.21
C GLN A 37 0.23 14.92 4.36
N VAL A 38 -0.53 13.86 4.11
CA VAL A 38 -1.73 13.90 3.28
C VAL A 38 -2.90 13.12 3.91
N PRO A 39 -4.14 13.56 3.72
CA PRO A 39 -5.29 12.96 4.40
C PRO A 39 -5.83 11.71 3.71
N ASN A 40 -5.43 11.44 2.45
CA ASN A 40 -5.96 10.30 1.72
C ASN A 40 -5.23 9.04 2.12
N PRO A 41 -5.96 7.99 2.54
CA PRO A 41 -5.33 6.78 3.00
C PRO A 41 -4.78 5.95 1.85
N TRP A 42 -3.80 5.10 2.16
CA TRP A 42 -3.25 4.18 1.18
C TRP A 42 -4.23 3.02 0.96
N THR A 43 -4.80 2.99 -0.24
CA THR A 43 -5.65 1.88 -0.70
C THR A 43 -4.93 1.06 -1.76
N ILE A 44 -5.04 -0.26 -1.65
CA ILE A 44 -4.48 -1.21 -2.60
C ILE A 44 -5.62 -1.96 -3.26
N GLN A 45 -5.71 -1.89 -4.59
CA GLN A 45 -6.57 -2.80 -5.34
C GLN A 45 -5.99 -4.20 -5.23
N VAL A 46 -6.78 -5.15 -4.76
CA VAL A 46 -6.34 -6.53 -4.59
C VAL A 46 -6.27 -7.19 -5.98
N PRO A 47 -5.09 -7.68 -6.42
CA PRO A 47 -4.94 -8.33 -7.72
C PRO A 47 -5.96 -9.44 -7.96
N GLU A 48 -6.38 -9.61 -9.21
CA GLU A 48 -7.37 -10.61 -9.64
C GLU A 48 -8.78 -10.49 -9.01
N THR A 49 -9.05 -9.44 -8.23
CA THR A 49 -10.37 -9.17 -7.64
C THR A 49 -10.86 -7.75 -7.95
N SER A 50 -12.11 -7.47 -7.60
CA SER A 50 -12.66 -6.10 -7.60
C SER A 50 -12.54 -5.38 -6.25
N ALA A 51 -11.98 -6.04 -5.23
CA ALA A 51 -11.89 -5.45 -3.89
C ALA A 51 -10.70 -4.50 -3.74
N PHE A 52 -10.85 -3.62 -2.75
CA PHE A 52 -9.80 -2.72 -2.30
C PHE A 52 -9.54 -2.99 -0.81
N SER A 53 -8.26 -2.97 -0.44
CA SER A 53 -7.84 -2.98 0.94
C SER A 53 -7.35 -1.61 1.35
N LEU A 54 -7.90 -1.11 2.46
CA LEU A 54 -7.44 0.09 3.13
C LEU A 54 -6.36 -0.32 4.15
N LEU A 55 -5.15 0.20 4.01
CA LEU A 55 -4.10 -0.06 4.99
C LEU A 55 -4.34 0.78 6.25
N THR A 56 -4.55 0.12 7.38
CA THR A 56 -4.84 0.77 8.67
C THR A 56 -3.90 0.31 9.78
N ASP A 57 -3.38 -0.91 9.67
CA ASP A 57 -2.62 -1.55 10.74
C ASP A 57 -1.13 -1.43 10.42
N LEU A 58 -0.42 -0.57 11.13
CA LEU A 58 1.02 -0.38 10.96
C LEU A 58 1.76 -1.15 12.05
N ASP A 59 2.71 -1.99 11.65
CA ASP A 59 3.68 -2.64 12.52
C ASP A 59 5.09 -2.10 12.22
N PRO A 60 5.58 -1.14 13.03
CA PRO A 60 6.91 -0.57 12.86
C PRO A 60 8.05 -1.55 13.13
N ASP A 61 7.83 -2.59 13.95
CA ASP A 61 8.87 -3.53 14.35
C ASP A 61 9.19 -4.49 13.20
N THR A 62 8.15 -4.97 12.50
CA THR A 62 8.31 -5.82 11.31
C THR A 62 8.34 -5.04 10.00
N GLN A 63 8.10 -3.73 10.06
CA GLN A 63 7.98 -2.84 8.91
C GLN A 63 6.94 -3.32 7.88
N VAL A 64 5.75 -3.65 8.39
CA VAL A 64 4.60 -4.10 7.61
C VAL A 64 3.40 -3.20 7.86
N ALA A 65 2.69 -2.81 6.79
CA ALA A 65 1.36 -2.21 6.90
C ALA A 65 0.31 -3.18 6.37
N ALA A 66 -0.81 -3.33 7.06
CA ALA A 66 -1.83 -4.30 6.72
C ALA A 66 -3.23 -3.69 6.64
N GLY A 67 -4.08 -4.36 5.87
CA GLY A 67 -5.49 -4.05 5.71
C GLY A 67 -6.27 -5.30 5.35
N SER A 68 -7.56 -5.32 5.68
CA SER A 68 -8.46 -6.40 5.25
C SER A 68 -9.14 -6.06 3.91
N TYR A 69 -9.68 -7.07 3.24
CA TYR A 69 -10.56 -6.91 2.10
C TYR A 69 -11.67 -7.97 2.09
N ASP A 70 -12.77 -7.66 1.41
CA ASP A 70 -13.92 -8.55 1.17
C ASP A 70 -14.49 -8.19 -0.20
N ASP A 71 -14.46 -9.13 -1.16
CA ASP A 71 -15.07 -8.96 -2.48
C ASP A 71 -16.46 -9.64 -2.59
N GLY A 72 -16.93 -10.24 -1.50
CA GLY A 72 -18.16 -11.02 -1.42
C GLY A 72 -17.95 -12.53 -1.62
N MET A 73 -16.98 -12.94 -2.43
CA MET A 73 -16.60 -14.35 -2.65
C MET A 73 -15.33 -14.73 -1.88
N GLU A 74 -14.35 -13.85 -1.88
CA GLU A 74 -13.05 -13.96 -1.24
C GLU A 74 -12.88 -12.85 -0.21
N ARG A 75 -12.20 -13.21 0.88
CA ARG A 75 -11.83 -12.30 1.96
C ARG A 75 -10.43 -12.62 2.40
N GLY A 76 -9.73 -11.64 2.92
CA GLY A 76 -8.40 -11.85 3.46
C GLY A 76 -7.75 -10.54 3.82
N SER A 77 -6.43 -10.53 3.74
CA SER A 77 -5.62 -9.37 4.11
C SER A 77 -4.57 -9.06 3.06
N VAL A 78 -4.26 -7.79 2.93
CA VAL A 78 -3.11 -7.27 2.19
C VAL A 78 -2.04 -6.88 3.21
N TYR A 79 -0.80 -7.25 2.94
CA TYR A 79 0.37 -6.91 3.75
C TYR A 79 1.41 -6.21 2.88
N LEU A 80 1.62 -4.92 3.10
CA LEU A 80 2.61 -4.10 2.42
C LEU A 80 3.94 -4.16 3.17
N LEU A 81 4.97 -4.77 2.55
CA LEU A 81 6.24 -5.11 3.18
C LEU A 81 7.25 -3.98 2.97
N TYR A 82 7.02 -2.84 3.62
CA TYR A 82 7.78 -1.62 3.37
C TYR A 82 9.23 -1.65 3.90
N ALA A 83 9.62 -2.71 4.62
CA ALA A 83 11.02 -3.05 4.89
C ALA A 83 11.88 -3.05 3.61
N TYR A 84 11.31 -3.49 2.50
CA TYR A 84 12.00 -3.69 1.22
C TYR A 84 11.79 -2.54 0.22
N GLN A 85 11.24 -1.40 0.63
CA GLN A 85 10.80 -0.37 -0.31
C GLN A 85 11.94 0.25 -1.13
N GLN A 86 11.65 0.58 -2.39
CA GLN A 86 12.53 1.32 -3.29
C GLN A 86 11.82 2.55 -3.84
N SER A 87 12.24 3.74 -3.40
CA SER A 87 11.67 5.02 -3.86
C SER A 87 12.22 5.44 -5.23
N ILE A 88 11.35 5.99 -6.07
CA ILE A 88 11.67 6.56 -7.38
C ILE A 88 11.39 8.06 -7.34
N TYR A 89 12.45 8.85 -7.50
CA TYR A 89 12.38 10.30 -7.53
C TYR A 89 12.52 10.83 -8.96
N ASN A 90 11.73 11.85 -9.30
CA ASN A 90 11.91 12.67 -10.48
C ASN A 90 12.11 14.12 -10.03
N ASP A 91 13.20 14.76 -10.46
CA ASP A 91 13.57 16.12 -10.04
C ASP A 91 13.46 16.35 -8.52
N LYS A 92 13.98 15.38 -7.73
CA LYS A 92 13.95 15.36 -6.25
C LYS A 92 12.56 15.22 -5.61
N SER A 93 11.50 15.09 -6.41
CA SER A 93 10.15 14.82 -5.93
C SER A 93 9.85 13.34 -6.01
N LEU A 94 9.18 12.78 -5.00
CA LEU A 94 8.74 11.39 -5.05
C LEU A 94 7.79 11.23 -6.26
N SER A 95 8.09 10.28 -7.13
CA SER A 95 7.27 9.99 -8.32
C SER A 95 6.56 8.66 -8.19
N ALA A 96 7.25 7.65 -7.66
CA ALA A 96 6.71 6.32 -7.39
C ALA A 96 7.50 5.66 -6.27
N VAL A 97 6.96 4.56 -5.75
CA VAL A 97 7.64 3.65 -4.84
C VAL A 97 7.34 2.23 -5.29
N VAL A 98 8.35 1.37 -5.19
CA VAL A 98 8.20 -0.07 -5.44
C VAL A 98 8.27 -0.76 -4.09
N ILE A 99 7.23 -1.52 -3.76
CA ILE A 99 7.13 -2.23 -2.49
C ILE A 99 6.54 -3.62 -2.76
N PRO A 100 7.18 -4.69 -2.28
CA PRO A 100 6.56 -6.01 -2.29
C PRO A 100 5.33 -6.03 -1.37
N PHE A 101 4.28 -6.70 -1.77
CA PHE A 101 3.12 -6.92 -0.91
C PHE A 101 2.61 -8.35 -1.04
N ALA A 102 2.00 -8.85 0.03
CA ALA A 102 1.38 -10.15 0.07
C ALA A 102 -0.15 -10.02 0.16
N VAL A 103 -0.85 -10.97 -0.43
CA VAL A 103 -2.31 -11.11 -0.36
C VAL A 103 -2.62 -12.49 0.17
N SER A 104 -3.27 -12.55 1.33
CA SER A 104 -3.89 -13.78 1.82
C SER A 104 -5.36 -13.82 1.42
N ASN A 105 -5.92 -15.02 1.36
CA ASN A 105 -7.38 -15.21 1.27
C ASN A 105 -7.84 -16.21 2.34
N GLN A 106 -9.12 -16.57 2.33
CA GLN A 106 -9.72 -17.52 3.29
C GLN A 106 -9.19 -18.96 3.13
N GLY A 107 -8.43 -19.23 2.06
CA GLY A 107 -7.69 -20.47 1.88
C GLY A 107 -6.40 -20.48 2.68
N SER A 108 -5.43 -21.23 2.18
CA SER A 108 -4.09 -21.29 2.80
C SER A 108 -3.04 -20.51 1.98
N GLY A 109 -3.35 -20.08 0.76
CA GLY A 109 -2.40 -19.38 -0.11
C GLY A 109 -2.05 -17.99 0.41
N VAL A 110 -0.79 -17.58 0.19
CA VAL A 110 -0.33 -16.21 0.43
C VAL A 110 0.49 -15.79 -0.77
N PHE A 111 -0.10 -14.98 -1.64
CA PHE A 111 0.49 -14.61 -2.92
C PHE A 111 1.27 -13.31 -2.77
N TYR A 112 2.54 -13.32 -3.16
CA TYR A 112 3.44 -12.18 -3.09
C TYR A 112 3.56 -11.54 -4.46
N TYR A 113 3.53 -10.21 -4.47
CA TYR A 113 3.58 -9.39 -5.66
C TYR A 113 4.65 -8.31 -5.52
N LEU A 114 5.31 -7.97 -6.62
CA LEU A 114 6.10 -6.76 -6.75
C LEU A 114 5.17 -5.60 -7.17
N GLY A 115 4.83 -4.72 -6.22
CA GLY A 115 3.93 -3.60 -6.45
C GLY A 115 4.67 -2.34 -6.91
N LEU A 116 4.15 -1.70 -7.96
CA LEU A 116 4.57 -0.37 -8.40
C LEU A 116 3.49 0.64 -8.05
N PHE A 117 3.81 1.53 -7.12
CA PHE A 117 2.88 2.52 -6.60
C PHE A 117 3.26 3.91 -7.10
N LYS A 118 2.35 4.57 -7.81
CA LYS A 118 2.52 5.93 -8.29
C LYS A 118 2.06 6.93 -7.22
N TRP A 119 2.86 7.97 -7.02
CA TRP A 119 2.43 9.15 -6.28
C TRP A 119 1.67 10.12 -7.21
N ASP A 120 0.41 10.41 -6.89
CA ASP A 120 -0.40 11.42 -7.57
C ASP A 120 -0.49 12.67 -6.68
N SER A 121 0.45 13.59 -6.87
CA SER A 121 0.56 14.83 -6.06
C SER A 121 -0.66 15.73 -6.20
N ALA A 122 -1.28 15.79 -7.38
CA ALA A 122 -2.46 16.62 -7.64
C ALA A 122 -3.68 16.15 -6.85
N ARG A 123 -3.79 14.84 -6.63
CA ARG A 123 -4.87 14.22 -5.84
C ARG A 123 -4.41 13.79 -4.44
N GLN A 124 -3.17 14.08 -4.07
CA GLN A 124 -2.55 13.72 -2.80
C GLN A 124 -2.78 12.25 -2.40
N ARG A 125 -2.55 11.31 -3.33
CA ARG A 125 -2.81 9.88 -3.08
C ARG A 125 -1.77 8.97 -3.72
N VAL A 126 -1.61 7.79 -3.11
CA VAL A 126 -0.78 6.70 -3.65
C VAL A 126 -1.70 5.72 -4.39
N ILE A 127 -1.27 5.27 -5.58
CA ILE A 127 -2.08 4.41 -6.45
C ILE A 127 -1.24 3.21 -6.85
N LEU A 128 -1.73 1.98 -6.63
CA LEU A 128 -1.15 0.80 -7.27
C LEU A 128 -1.32 0.93 -8.79
N SER A 129 -0.22 1.18 -9.49
CA SER A 129 -0.20 1.38 -10.95
C SER A 129 0.00 0.09 -11.71
N ASP A 130 0.78 -0.84 -11.15
CA ASP A 130 1.01 -2.16 -11.71
C ASP A 130 1.50 -3.13 -10.62
N ALA A 131 1.27 -4.43 -10.81
CA ALA A 131 1.70 -5.48 -9.89
C ALA A 131 2.12 -6.73 -10.68
N LYS A 132 3.23 -7.35 -10.28
CA LYS A 132 3.69 -8.61 -10.88
C LYS A 132 3.77 -9.70 -9.81
N LEU A 133 3.11 -10.83 -10.05
CA LEU A 133 3.17 -12.00 -9.16
C LEU A 133 4.61 -12.52 -9.08
N ALA A 134 5.13 -12.62 -7.86
CA ALA A 134 6.43 -13.24 -7.56
C ALA A 134 6.28 -14.72 -7.21
N GLY A 135 5.25 -15.09 -6.43
CA GLY A 135 4.98 -16.48 -6.08
C GLY A 135 4.01 -16.66 -4.93
N ASP A 136 3.78 -17.91 -4.53
CA ASP A 136 3.00 -18.30 -3.35
C ASP A 136 3.95 -18.68 -2.20
N ARG A 137 3.72 -18.12 -1.01
CA ARG A 137 4.51 -18.32 0.23
C ARG A 137 6.03 -18.25 0.05
N ILE A 138 6.51 -17.24 -0.66
CA ILE A 138 7.96 -16.99 -0.82
C ILE A 138 8.55 -16.34 0.44
N ASP A 139 9.87 -16.47 0.60
CA ASP A 139 10.66 -15.77 1.60
C ASP A 139 11.52 -14.69 0.93
N ILE A 140 11.14 -13.42 1.08
CA ILE A 140 11.82 -12.29 0.42
C ILE A 140 13.16 -12.04 1.12
N ILE A 141 14.23 -12.03 0.34
CA ILE A 141 15.58 -11.74 0.82
C ILE A 141 15.87 -10.25 0.68
N GLU A 142 15.61 -9.69 -0.51
CA GLU A 142 15.88 -8.29 -0.80
C GLU A 142 15.13 -7.81 -2.06
N LEU A 143 14.93 -6.50 -2.13
CA LEU A 143 14.55 -5.81 -3.37
C LEU A 143 15.68 -4.83 -3.74
N GLN A 144 16.31 -5.09 -4.87
CA GLN A 144 17.39 -4.26 -5.41
C GLN A 144 16.92 -3.44 -6.60
N ARG A 145 17.49 -2.25 -6.75
CA ARG A 145 17.28 -1.38 -7.91
C ARG A 145 18.59 -1.14 -8.65
N SER A 146 18.56 -1.37 -9.95
CA SER A 146 19.64 -1.00 -10.88
C SER A 146 19.04 -0.21 -12.04
N ASN A 147 19.26 1.11 -12.05
CA ASN A 147 18.62 2.05 -12.98
C ASN A 147 17.08 1.94 -12.94
N ASP A 148 16.47 1.50 -14.04
CA ASP A 148 15.02 1.29 -14.18
C ASP A 148 14.61 -0.17 -13.95
N THR A 149 15.56 -1.05 -13.63
CA THR A 149 15.31 -2.46 -13.31
C THR A 149 15.19 -2.66 -11.81
N MET A 150 14.13 -3.35 -11.42
CA MET A 150 13.87 -3.82 -10.06
C MET A 150 14.03 -5.32 -10.02
N THR A 151 14.84 -5.82 -9.09
CA THR A 151 15.08 -7.26 -8.91
C THR A 151 14.70 -7.66 -7.50
N LEU A 152 13.64 -8.46 -7.38
CA LEU A 152 13.21 -9.08 -6.14
C LEU A 152 13.86 -10.45 -6.01
N ASN A 153 14.74 -10.64 -5.02
CA ASN A 153 15.37 -11.92 -4.72
C ASN A 153 14.62 -12.59 -3.56
N PHE A 154 14.31 -13.87 -3.70
CA PHE A 154 13.53 -14.61 -2.72
C PHE A 154 13.83 -16.11 -2.77
N ASN A 155 13.44 -16.83 -1.72
CA ASN A 155 13.37 -18.29 -1.76
C ASN A 155 11.93 -18.72 -2.02
N ARG A 156 11.76 -19.76 -2.85
CA ARG A 156 10.50 -20.46 -3.10
C ARG A 156 10.57 -21.92 -2.64
N HIS A 157 9.43 -22.55 -2.50
CA HIS A 157 9.37 -23.99 -2.26
C HIS A 157 9.79 -24.77 -3.51
N GLY A 158 10.69 -25.73 -3.34
CA GLY A 158 11.04 -26.66 -4.42
C GLY A 158 9.90 -27.64 -4.72
N GLN A 159 9.96 -28.32 -5.88
CA GLN A 159 8.86 -29.21 -6.34
C GLN A 159 8.46 -30.32 -5.35
N ALA A 160 9.41 -30.82 -4.55
CA ALA A 160 9.17 -31.88 -3.57
C ALA A 160 9.06 -31.34 -2.13
N GLN A 161 9.15 -30.02 -1.94
CA GLN A 161 9.15 -29.40 -0.64
C GLN A 161 7.70 -29.17 -0.14
N SER A 162 7.48 -29.35 1.16
CA SER A 162 6.17 -29.05 1.75
C SER A 162 5.95 -27.54 1.87
N MET A 163 4.74 -27.06 1.57
CA MET A 163 4.35 -25.66 1.76
C MET A 163 4.25 -25.22 3.24
N ALA A 164 4.46 -26.15 4.17
CA ALA A 164 4.58 -25.86 5.61
C ALA A 164 6.02 -25.61 6.07
N GLU A 165 7.01 -25.97 5.24
CA GLU A 165 8.43 -25.73 5.51
C GLU A 165 8.81 -24.32 5.04
N VAL A 166 9.95 -23.81 5.52
CA VAL A 166 10.51 -22.54 5.02
C VAL A 166 11.04 -22.75 3.59
N PRO A 167 10.71 -21.88 2.62
CA PRO A 167 11.27 -21.93 1.26
C PRO A 167 12.80 -22.06 1.23
N THR A 168 13.35 -22.85 0.31
CA THR A 168 14.82 -23.08 0.24
C THR A 168 15.43 -22.90 -1.15
N GLU A 169 14.61 -22.87 -2.21
CA GLU A 169 15.12 -22.72 -3.58
C GLU A 169 15.18 -21.24 -3.94
N ALA A 170 16.39 -20.72 -4.17
CA ALA A 170 16.58 -19.33 -4.56
C ALA A 170 15.99 -19.07 -5.96
N ASP A 171 15.25 -17.97 -6.10
CA ASP A 171 14.67 -17.48 -7.34
C ASP A 171 14.69 -15.94 -7.35
N SER A 172 14.40 -15.34 -8.50
CA SER A 172 14.37 -13.89 -8.64
C SER A 172 13.34 -13.42 -9.66
N LEU A 173 12.71 -12.29 -9.38
CA LEU A 173 11.83 -11.59 -10.32
C LEU A 173 12.48 -10.24 -10.70
N SER A 174 12.92 -10.14 -11.94
CA SER A 174 13.47 -8.89 -12.50
C SER A 174 12.47 -8.25 -13.47
N CYS A 175 12.18 -6.98 -13.25
CA CYS A 175 11.24 -6.20 -14.06
C CYS A 175 11.78 -4.79 -14.32
N GLU A 176 11.54 -4.24 -15.51
CA GLU A 176 11.82 -2.85 -15.85
C GLU A 176 10.59 -1.97 -15.64
N VAL A 177 10.79 -0.79 -15.05
CA VAL A 177 9.76 0.23 -14.88
C VAL A 177 9.69 1.11 -16.14
N LYS A 178 8.60 1.03 -16.90
CA LYS A 178 8.35 1.89 -18.07
C LYS A 178 6.98 2.53 -17.97
N GLY A 179 6.95 3.86 -17.82
CA GLY A 179 5.70 4.62 -17.80
C GLY A 179 4.72 4.22 -16.69
N PHE A 180 5.24 3.94 -15.48
CA PHE A 180 4.46 3.39 -14.35
C PHE A 180 3.81 2.03 -14.62
N LYS A 181 4.47 1.20 -15.43
CA LYS A 181 4.11 -0.20 -15.66
C LYS A 181 5.33 -1.08 -15.59
N TRP A 182 5.12 -2.34 -15.25
CA TRP A 182 6.12 -3.38 -15.36
C TRP A 182 6.29 -3.82 -16.81
N SER A 183 7.53 -4.09 -17.20
CA SER A 183 7.90 -4.58 -18.52
C SER A 183 9.15 -5.45 -18.43
N GLY A 184 9.36 -6.36 -19.39
CA GLY A 184 10.58 -7.18 -19.40
C GLY A 184 10.71 -8.15 -18.23
N CYS A 185 9.60 -8.44 -17.55
CA CYS A 185 9.42 -9.65 -16.75
C CYS A 185 8.91 -10.78 -17.66
#